data_AF-A0A0L6V8T7-F1
#
_entry.id   AF-A0A0L6V8T7-F1
#
_cell.length_a   1.000
_cell.length_b   1.000
_cell.length_c   1.000
_cell.angle_alpha   90.00
_cell.angle_beta   90.00
_cell.angle_gamma   90.00
#
_symmetry.space_group_name_H-M   'P 1'
#
loop_
_entity.id
_entity.type
_entity.pdbx_description
1 polymer ?
#
loop_
_entity_poly.entity_id
_entity_poly.type
_entity_poly.pdbx_seq_one_letter_code
_entity_poly.pdbx_strand_id
1 'polypeptide(L)'
;MGWPRCDEVAIIPSKRLRNKIAGFTTHLMKRIQRGPVRGISFKLQEEERERKDNYVPEVSALDTTETVLEVDPETKDMLRALGFDKIPVNVAATSAQIFTDRRPGGDRRGKPVVGMAGAQRE
;
A
#
# COMPACT_ATOMS: atom_id res chain seq x y z
N MET A 1 -30.43 -18.87 -13.62
CA MET A 1 -29.44 -19.90 -13.24
C MET A 1 -29.82 -20.46 -11.88
N GLY A 2 -30.29 -21.71 -11.82
CA GLY A 2 -30.57 -22.41 -10.57
C GLY A 2 -29.28 -23.03 -10.04
N TRP A 3 -28.94 -22.74 -8.79
CA TRP A 3 -27.79 -23.35 -8.12
C TRP A 3 -28.11 -24.80 -7.72
N PRO A 4 -27.11 -25.70 -7.65
CA PRO A 4 -27.34 -27.09 -7.26
C PRO A 4 -27.93 -27.15 -5.85
N ARG A 5 -28.91 -28.05 -5.65
CA ARG A 5 -29.45 -28.29 -4.31
C ARG A 5 -28.35 -28.91 -3.45
N CYS A 6 -28.17 -28.40 -2.23
CA CYS A 6 -27.22 -28.97 -1.26
C CYS A 6 -27.43 -30.48 -1.03
N ASP A 7 -28.63 -30.98 -1.30
CA ASP A 7 -29.01 -32.40 -1.15
C ASP A 7 -28.41 -33.32 -2.20
N GLU A 8 -28.04 -32.78 -3.36
CA GLU A 8 -27.43 -33.53 -4.45
C GLU A 8 -25.90 -33.59 -4.30
N VAL A 9 -25.32 -32.67 -3.50
CA VAL A 9 -23.87 -32.48 -3.37
C VAL A 9 -23.33 -32.99 -2.04
N ALA A 10 -24.14 -32.97 -0.97
CA ALA A 10 -23.69 -33.37 0.36
C ALA A 10 -24.80 -34.08 1.17
N ILE A 11 -24.41 -35.08 1.96
CA ILE A 11 -25.30 -35.75 2.90
C ILE A 11 -25.46 -34.86 4.13
N ILE A 12 -26.64 -34.27 4.31
CA ILE A 12 -26.95 -33.36 5.42
C ILE A 12 -28.02 -34.00 6.33
N PRO A 13 -27.73 -34.21 7.63
CA PRO A 13 -28.58 -35.02 8.52
C PRO A 13 -29.89 -34.34 8.93
N SER A 14 -29.98 -33.01 8.86
CA SER A 14 -31.19 -32.29 9.28
C SER A 14 -31.64 -31.22 8.28
N LYS A 15 -32.96 -31.09 8.15
CA LYS A 15 -33.61 -30.06 7.32
C LYS A 15 -33.25 -28.64 7.78
N ARG A 16 -33.11 -28.40 9.09
CA ARG A 16 -32.73 -27.09 9.64
C ARG A 16 -31.31 -26.70 9.23
N LEU A 17 -30.35 -27.64 9.28
CA LEU A 17 -28.97 -27.39 8.86
C LEU A 17 -28.88 -27.15 7.35
N ARG A 18 -29.60 -27.95 6.56
CA ARG A 18 -29.74 -27.76 5.10
C ARG A 18 -30.22 -26.36 4.74
N ASN A 19 -31.26 -25.88 5.41
CA ASN A 19 -31.80 -24.54 5.16
C ASN A 19 -30.80 -23.42 5.53
N LYS A 20 -30.01 -23.62 6.60
CA LYS A 20 -28.96 -22.67 6.98
C LYS A 20 -27.82 -22.63 5.97
N ILE A 21 -27.38 -23.80 5.48
CA ILE A 21 -26.34 -23.90 4.45
C ILE A 21 -26.86 -23.27 3.14
N ALA A 22 -28.05 -23.64 2.68
CA ALA A 22 -28.64 -23.06 1.46
C ALA A 22 -28.80 -21.53 1.54
N GLY A 23 -29.22 -21.01 2.70
CA GLY A 23 -29.31 -19.56 2.94
C GLY A 23 -27.95 -18.87 2.88
N PHE A 24 -26.92 -19.44 3.49
CA PHE A 24 -25.57 -18.87 3.43
C PHE A 24 -24.99 -18.93 2.02
N THR A 25 -25.13 -20.06 1.32
CA THR A 25 -24.64 -20.24 -0.06
C THR A 25 -25.30 -19.24 -1.02
N THR A 26 -26.62 -19.02 -0.93
CA THR A 26 -27.30 -18.03 -1.78
C THR A 26 -26.88 -16.59 -1.46
N HIS A 27 -26.66 -16.26 -0.19
CA HIS A 27 -26.11 -14.96 0.20
C HIS A 27 -24.69 -14.77 -0.33
N LEU A 28 -23.88 -15.82 -0.28
CA LEU A 28 -22.49 -15.80 -0.73
C LEU A 28 -22.37 -15.64 -2.25
N MET A 29 -23.19 -16.37 -3.02
CA MET A 29 -23.23 -16.25 -4.48
C MET A 29 -23.60 -14.83 -4.94
N LYS A 30 -24.54 -14.17 -4.25
CA LYS A 30 -24.87 -12.76 -4.52
C LYS A 30 -23.69 -11.81 -4.28
N ARG A 31 -22.79 -12.15 -3.34
CA ARG A 31 -21.59 -11.36 -3.06
C ARG A 31 -20.51 -11.58 -4.10
N ILE A 32 -20.33 -12.83 -4.56
CA ILE A 32 -19.38 -13.18 -5.64
C ILE A 32 -19.73 -12.43 -6.94
N GLN A 33 -21.02 -12.27 -7.26
CA GLN A 33 -21.45 -11.47 -8.41
C GLN A 33 -21.11 -9.98 -8.31
N ARG A 34 -20.95 -9.44 -7.10
CA ARG A 34 -20.59 -8.03 -6.86
C ARG A 34 -19.07 -7.81 -6.81
N GLY A 35 -18.30 -8.87 -6.58
CA GLY A 35 -16.85 -8.78 -6.49
C GLY A 35 -16.23 -9.94 -5.69
N PRO A 36 -14.89 -9.94 -5.53
CA PRO A 36 -14.17 -10.98 -4.82
C PRO A 36 -14.56 -10.99 -3.33
N VAL A 37 -14.75 -12.19 -2.78
CA VAL A 37 -15.16 -12.39 -1.38
C VAL A 37 -13.99 -13.00 -0.60
N ARG A 38 -13.58 -12.35 0.49
CA ARG A 38 -12.47 -12.79 1.33
C ARG A 38 -12.68 -14.22 1.85
N GLY A 39 -11.66 -15.07 1.69
CA GLY A 39 -11.66 -16.45 2.21
C GLY A 39 -12.31 -17.49 1.30
N ILE A 40 -12.66 -17.13 0.07
CA ILE A 40 -13.14 -18.06 -0.96
C ILE A 40 -12.30 -17.85 -2.20
N SER A 41 -11.66 -18.92 -2.69
CA SER A 41 -11.07 -18.94 -4.02
C SER A 41 -12.09 -19.43 -5.03
N PHE A 42 -12.20 -18.70 -6.13
CA PHE A 42 -12.92 -19.13 -7.31
C PHE A 42 -11.92 -19.13 -8.45
N LYS A 43 -11.80 -20.23 -9.19
CA LYS A 43 -10.75 -20.41 -10.21
C LYS A 43 -10.70 -19.24 -11.23
N LEU A 44 -11.85 -18.67 -11.55
CA LEU A 44 -11.93 -17.48 -12.42
C LEU A 44 -11.28 -16.23 -11.81
N GLN A 45 -11.35 -16.05 -10.49
CA GLN A 45 -10.70 -14.95 -9.78
C GLN A 45 -9.18 -15.14 -9.70
N GLU A 46 -8.71 -16.38 -9.68
CA GLU A 46 -7.27 -16.69 -9.73
C GLU A 46 -6.70 -16.37 -11.12
N GLU A 47 -7.39 -16.75 -12.20
CA GLU A 47 -6.96 -16.44 -13.58
C GLU A 47 -7.02 -14.93 -13.90
N GLU A 48 -8.03 -14.21 -13.42
CA GLU A 48 -8.11 -12.75 -13.59
C GLU A 48 -7.02 -12.02 -12.78
N ARG A 49 -6.74 -12.51 -11.57
CA ARG A 49 -5.65 -12.00 -10.74
C ARG A 49 -4.30 -12.27 -11.40
N GLU A 50 -4.06 -13.46 -11.95
CA GLU A 50 -2.82 -13.77 -12.68
C GLU A 50 -2.63 -12.87 -13.89
N ARG A 51 -3.70 -12.55 -14.64
CA ARG A 51 -3.59 -11.60 -15.77
C ARG A 51 -3.24 -10.18 -15.31
N LYS A 52 -3.75 -9.75 -14.16
CA LYS A 52 -3.46 -8.44 -13.59
C LYS A 52 -2.07 -8.37 -12.95
N ASP A 53 -1.67 -9.41 -12.23
CA ASP A 53 -0.36 -9.48 -11.57
C ASP A 53 0.78 -9.65 -12.61
N ASN A 54 0.52 -10.33 -13.74
CA ASN A 54 1.46 -10.42 -14.88
C ASN A 54 1.35 -9.26 -15.88
N TYR A 55 0.57 -8.22 -15.58
CA TYR A 55 0.46 -7.07 -16.47
C TYR A 55 1.74 -6.26 -16.45
N VAL A 56 2.55 -6.41 -17.50
CA VAL A 56 3.71 -5.56 -17.77
C VAL A 56 3.25 -4.46 -18.73
N PRO A 57 3.30 -3.17 -18.33
CA PRO A 57 2.95 -2.07 -19.21
C PRO A 57 3.95 -1.95 -20.36
N GLU A 58 3.49 -1.42 -21.50
CA GLU A 58 4.34 -1.20 -22.69
C GLU A 58 5.46 -0.18 -22.44
N VAL A 59 5.21 0.80 -21.55
CA VAL A 59 6.19 1.80 -21.13
C VAL A 59 6.49 1.59 -19.66
N SER A 60 7.76 1.34 -19.35
CA SER A 60 8.21 1.25 -17.96
C SER A 60 8.15 2.62 -17.31
N ALA A 61 7.54 2.74 -16.13
CA ALA A 61 7.56 4.00 -15.37
C ALA A 61 8.99 4.42 -14.94
N LEU A 62 9.94 3.51 -15.03
CA LEU A 62 11.37 3.72 -14.78
C LEU A 62 12.16 4.06 -16.05
N ASP A 63 11.50 4.03 -17.22
CA ASP A 63 12.18 4.31 -18.48
C ASP A 63 12.63 5.77 -18.48
N THR A 64 13.95 5.93 -18.40
CA THR A 64 14.64 7.19 -18.18
C THR A 64 14.97 7.89 -19.49
N THR A 65 14.48 7.34 -20.60
CA THR A 65 14.71 7.83 -21.96
C THR A 65 13.90 9.08 -22.28
N GLU A 66 12.70 9.23 -21.71
CA GLU A 66 11.83 10.39 -21.90
C GLU A 66 11.96 11.45 -20.79
N THR A 67 12.37 11.06 -19.59
CA THR A 67 12.49 11.95 -18.42
C THR A 67 13.90 11.91 -17.84
N VAL A 68 14.56 13.06 -17.82
CA VAL A 68 15.88 13.20 -17.18
C VAL A 68 15.71 13.11 -15.67
N LEU A 69 16.47 12.23 -14.99
CA LEU A 69 16.40 12.09 -13.53
C LEU A 69 16.86 13.38 -12.86
N GLU A 70 16.01 13.93 -12.00
CA GLU A 70 16.38 15.01 -11.10
C GLU A 70 17.10 14.43 -9.89
N VAL A 71 18.37 14.78 -9.72
CA VAL A 71 19.20 14.35 -8.61
C VAL A 71 19.66 15.53 -7.79
N ASP A 72 19.78 15.31 -6.49
CA ASP A 72 20.45 16.25 -5.59
C ASP A 72 21.96 16.31 -5.86
N PRO A 73 22.61 17.44 -5.49
CA PRO A 73 24.06 17.60 -5.68
C PRO A 73 24.89 16.54 -4.95
N GLU A 74 24.51 16.16 -3.72
CA GLU A 74 25.21 15.11 -2.96
C GLU A 74 25.09 13.72 -3.64
N THR A 75 23.92 13.42 -4.22
CA THR A 75 23.67 12.17 -4.94
C THR A 75 24.50 12.10 -6.23
N LYS A 76 24.76 13.23 -6.88
CA LYS A 76 25.65 13.29 -8.06
C LYS A 76 27.10 12.99 -7.69
N ASP A 77 27.58 13.49 -6.57
CA ASP A 77 28.93 13.20 -6.07
C ASP A 77 29.07 11.71 -5.68
N MET A 78 28.01 11.12 -5.12
CA MET A 78 27.94 9.67 -4.88
C MET A 78 27.99 8.86 -6.18
N LEU A 79 27.26 9.26 -7.22
CA LEU A 79 27.27 8.61 -8.53
C LEU A 79 28.67 8.64 -9.16
N ARG A 80 29.40 9.75 -9.00
CA ARG A 80 30.80 9.89 -9.43
C ARG A 80 31.72 8.94 -8.65
N ALA A 81 31.56 8.84 -7.33
CA ALA A 81 32.37 7.94 -6.51
C ALA A 81 32.17 6.45 -6.86
N LEU A 82 30.96 6.09 -7.32
CA LEU A 82 30.61 4.74 -7.76
C LEU A 82 30.96 4.46 -9.24
N GLY A 83 31.46 5.45 -9.98
CA GLY A 83 31.85 5.32 -11.38
C GLY A 83 30.70 5.36 -12.40
N PHE A 84 29.52 5.87 -12.01
CA PHE A 84 28.33 5.97 -12.86
C PHE A 84 28.14 7.37 -13.49
N ASP A 85 29.24 8.01 -13.91
CA ASP A 85 29.23 9.37 -14.49
C ASP A 85 28.51 9.50 -15.85
N LYS A 86 28.21 8.37 -16.50
CA LYS A 86 27.62 8.34 -17.86
C LYS A 86 26.09 8.36 -17.88
N ILE A 87 25.45 8.40 -16.71
CA ILE A 87 23.98 8.45 -16.61
C ILE A 87 23.54 9.92 -16.76
N PRO A 88 22.61 10.24 -17.69
CA PRO A 88 22.11 11.59 -17.87
C PRO A 88 21.23 11.98 -16.66
N VAL A 89 21.75 12.84 -15.80
CA VAL A 89 21.05 13.35 -14.61
C VAL A 89 21.05 14.88 -14.59
N ASN A 90 19.91 15.48 -14.26
CA ASN A 90 19.75 16.91 -14.05
C ASN A 90 19.91 17.23 -12.57
N VAL A 91 20.66 18.28 -12.22
CA VAL A 91 20.84 18.66 -10.82
C VAL A 91 19.75 19.64 -10.43
N ALA A 92 18.83 19.21 -9.58
CA ALA A 92 17.84 20.08 -8.96
C ALA A 92 18.37 20.54 -7.60
N ALA A 93 18.11 21.80 -7.23
CA ALA A 93 18.44 22.29 -5.90
C ALA A 93 17.41 21.76 -4.90
N THR A 94 17.88 21.03 -3.89
CA THR A 94 17.04 20.50 -2.82
C THR A 94 16.33 21.66 -2.11
N SER A 95 15.01 21.80 -2.28
CA SER A 95 14.22 22.53 -1.29
C SER A 95 14.18 21.63 -0.05
N ALA A 96 15.00 21.92 0.95
CA ALA A 96 14.94 21.22 2.22
C ALA A 96 13.52 21.35 2.80
N GLN A 97 12.67 20.36 2.54
CA GLN A 97 11.42 20.20 3.26
C GLN A 97 11.85 19.81 4.68
N ILE A 98 11.93 20.80 5.55
CA ILE A 98 12.09 20.58 6.99
C ILE A 98 10.91 19.70 7.39
N PHE A 99 11.19 18.40 7.54
CA PHE A 99 10.21 17.42 7.97
C PHE A 99 9.92 17.73 9.44
N THR A 100 9.01 18.67 9.69
CA THR A 100 8.49 18.95 11.02
C THR A 100 7.47 17.87 11.37
N ASP A 101 7.90 16.62 11.48
CA ASP A 101 7.11 15.59 12.18
C ASP A 101 7.20 15.81 13.69
N ARG A 102 6.87 17.03 14.12
CA ARG A 102 6.46 17.30 15.48
C ARG A 102 4.95 17.20 15.48
N ARG A 103 4.44 15.97 15.58
CA ARG A 103 3.07 15.70 16.04
C ARG A 103 2.82 16.58 17.28
N PRO A 104 1.86 17.52 17.24
CA PRO A 104 1.57 18.36 18.39
C PRO A 104 0.73 17.55 19.38
N GLY A 105 1.37 17.01 20.42
CA GLY A 105 0.65 16.36 21.50
C GLY A 105 1.54 15.43 22.31
N GLY A 106 2.08 15.92 23.43
CA GLY A 106 2.88 15.10 24.33
C GLY A 106 3.48 15.89 25.48
N ASP A 107 2.64 16.12 26.49
CA ASP A 107 2.96 16.27 27.91
C ASP A 107 4.22 17.08 28.30
N ARG A 108 4.01 18.31 28.78
CA ARG A 108 4.98 19.00 29.65
C ARG A 108 4.33 19.38 30.97
N ARG A 109 3.88 18.38 31.74
CA ARG A 109 3.86 18.48 33.20
C ARG A 109 5.21 18.01 33.73
N GLY A 110 6.12 18.95 34.03
CA GLY A 110 7.38 18.55 34.64
C GLY A 110 8.44 19.63 34.82
N LYS A 111 8.32 20.33 35.96
CA LYS A 111 9.38 20.98 36.77
C LYS A 111 9.80 22.43 36.45
N PRO A 112 9.73 23.34 37.44
CA PRO A 112 10.60 24.51 37.45
C PRO A 112 11.97 24.10 38.02
N VAL A 113 13.05 24.51 37.36
CA VAL A 113 14.38 24.54 37.99
C VAL A 113 14.89 25.98 37.95
N VAL A 114 15.22 26.43 39.16
CA VAL A 114 15.64 27.77 39.57
C VAL A 114 17.13 27.97 39.31
N GLY A 115 17.54 29.21 39.02
CA GLY A 115 18.93 29.71 39.03
C GLY A 115 19.39 30.14 37.63
N MET A 116 20.00 31.28 37.38
CA MET A 116 20.75 32.20 38.23
C MET A 116 20.74 33.59 37.57
N ALA A 117 20.82 34.62 38.41
CA ALA A 117 20.75 36.03 38.08
C ALA A 117 22.00 36.62 37.38
N GLY A 118 21.81 37.81 36.80
CA GLY A 118 22.82 38.82 36.48
C GLY A 118 23.04 38.98 34.97
N ALA A 119 23.14 40.16 34.38
CA ALA A 119 22.96 41.57 34.76
C ALA A 119 22.93 42.37 33.44
N GLN A 120 22.53 43.64 33.51
CA GLN A 120 22.27 44.62 32.43
C GLN A 120 23.40 44.80 31.38
N ARG A 121 23.03 45.15 30.12
CA ARG A 121 23.31 46.41 29.35
C ARG A 121 24.80 46.81 29.29
N GLU A 122 25.42 47.16 28.18
CA GLU A 122 25.06 47.90 26.95
C GLU A 122 25.65 47.25 25.68
#